data_AF-A0A2V8T147-F1
#
_entry.id   AF-A0A2V8T147-F1
#
_cell.length_a   1.000
_cell.length_b   1.000
_cell.length_c   1.000
_cell.angle_alpha   90.00
_cell.angle_beta   90.00
_cell.angle_gamma   90.00
#
_symmetry.space_group_name_H-M   'P 1'
#
loop_
_entity.id
_entity.type
_entity.pdbx_description
1 polymer ?
#
loop_
_entity_poly.entity_id
_entity_poly.type
_entity_poly.pdbx_seq_one_letter_code
_entity_poly.pdbx_strand_id
1 'polypeptide(L)'
;MRGSVKAGELWTHEVASSFNPEAEAVIAHGDCLEILRALPDSFAKLIITSPPYNVGKVYEKATKLTQYLASINPVVDELVRVISPEGSLCWQVGNYVENGEVF
;
A
#
# COMPACT_ATOMS: atom_id res chain seq x y z
N MET A 1 -26.31 11.47 31.70
CA MET A 1 -24.93 11.04 31.99
C MET A 1 -24.39 10.35 30.75
N ARG A 2 -23.49 10.98 29.99
CA ARG A 2 -22.69 10.27 28.97
C ARG A 2 -21.44 9.79 29.67
N GLY A 3 -21.28 8.48 29.84
CA GLY A 3 -20.06 7.90 30.41
C GLY A 3 -18.87 8.22 29.51
N SER A 4 -17.77 8.69 30.08
CA SER A 4 -16.53 8.87 29.33
C SER A 4 -15.93 7.49 29.07
N VAL A 5 -15.88 7.09 27.81
CA VAL A 5 -15.15 5.88 27.40
C VAL A 5 -13.66 6.13 27.66
N LYS A 6 -13.00 5.24 28.40
CA LYS A 6 -11.56 5.35 28.65
C LYS A 6 -10.81 4.93 27.38
N ALA A 7 -9.77 5.69 27.02
CA ALA A 7 -8.85 5.28 25.96
C ALA A 7 -8.23 3.93 26.35
N GLY A 8 -8.63 2.87 25.65
CA GLY A 8 -8.31 1.47 25.97
C GLY A 8 -9.52 0.52 25.95
N GLU A 9 -10.75 1.01 26.12
CA GLU A 9 -11.97 0.18 26.05
C GLU A 9 -12.48 -0.04 24.61
N LEU A 10 -11.90 0.63 23.62
CA LEU A 10 -12.41 0.62 22.23
C LEU A 10 -11.68 -0.33 21.28
N TRP A 11 -10.45 -0.78 21.60
CA TRP A 11 -9.62 -1.61 20.70
C TRP A 11 -8.63 -2.45 21.51
N THR A 12 -8.86 -3.77 21.58
CA THR A 12 -7.96 -4.73 22.28
C THR A 12 -7.44 -5.82 21.33
N HIS A 13 -7.29 -5.50 20.04
CA HIS A 13 -6.84 -6.50 19.07
C HIS A 13 -5.32 -6.59 19.07
N GLU A 14 -4.83 -7.82 19.08
CA GLU A 14 -3.41 -8.11 18.88
C GLU A 14 -3.04 -7.78 17.43
N VAL A 15 -1.97 -7.00 17.25
CA VAL A 15 -1.47 -6.62 15.92
C VAL A 15 -0.23 -7.46 15.62
N ALA A 16 -0.31 -8.32 14.62
CA ALA A 16 0.82 -9.13 14.18
C ALA A 16 1.80 -8.31 13.34
N SER A 17 3.07 -8.73 13.32
CA SER A 17 4.15 -8.08 12.54
C SER A 17 4.39 -8.69 11.16
N SER A 18 3.71 -9.79 10.83
CA SER A 18 3.80 -10.51 9.55
C SER A 18 2.46 -11.17 9.23
N PHE A 19 2.29 -11.59 7.97
CA PHE A 19 1.02 -12.19 7.53
C PHE A 19 0.66 -13.43 8.35
N ASN A 20 -0.53 -13.40 8.95
CA ASN A 20 -1.13 -14.50 9.66
C ASN A 20 -2.63 -14.52 9.30
N PRO A 21 -3.16 -15.61 8.71
CA PRO A 21 -4.57 -15.67 8.30
C PRO A 21 -5.55 -15.57 9.49
N GLU A 22 -5.11 -15.86 10.71
CA GLU A 22 -5.91 -15.77 11.92
C GLU A 22 -5.80 -14.41 12.63
N ALA A 23 -4.91 -13.53 12.18
CA ALA A 23 -4.74 -12.21 12.79
C ALA A 23 -5.79 -11.22 12.28
N GLU A 24 -6.37 -10.45 13.19
CA GLU A 24 -7.31 -9.38 12.83
C GLU A 24 -6.63 -8.18 12.18
N ALA A 25 -5.37 -7.91 12.55
CA ALA A 25 -4.58 -6.82 12.00
C ALA A 25 -3.10 -7.20 11.88
N VAL A 26 -2.47 -6.76 10.80
CA VAL A 26 -1.04 -6.93 10.54
C VAL A 26 -0.43 -5.57 10.20
N ILE A 27 0.66 -5.20 10.87
CA ILE A 27 1.53 -4.09 10.47
C ILE A 27 2.90 -4.67 10.14
N ALA A 28 3.15 -4.90 8.86
CA ALA A 28 4.41 -5.44 8.37
C ALA A 28 5.35 -4.29 7.94
N HIS A 29 6.53 -4.22 8.55
CA HIS A 29 7.56 -3.24 8.20
C HIS A 29 8.64 -3.89 7.32
N GLY A 30 8.93 -3.31 6.17
CA GLY A 30 9.97 -3.79 5.26
C GLY A 30 9.72 -3.41 3.81
N ASP A 31 10.40 -4.11 2.90
CA ASP A 31 10.15 -4.01 1.46
C ASP A 31 8.76 -4.57 1.13
N CYS A 32 7.91 -3.76 0.52
CA CYS A 32 6.56 -4.17 0.20
C CYS A 32 6.51 -5.31 -0.82
N LEU A 33 7.48 -5.43 -1.73
CA LEU A 33 7.52 -6.50 -2.71
C LEU A 33 7.71 -7.86 -2.03
N GLU A 34 8.62 -7.94 -1.05
CA GLU A 34 8.85 -9.18 -0.30
C GLU A 34 7.66 -9.53 0.60
N ILE A 35 7.00 -8.52 1.17
CA ILE A 35 5.78 -8.71 1.97
C ILE A 35 4.64 -9.22 1.08
N LEU A 36 4.43 -8.61 -0.09
CA LEU A 36 3.38 -9.00 -1.03
C LEU A 36 3.56 -10.45 -1.52
N ARG A 37 4.81 -10.86 -1.81
CA ARG A 37 5.13 -12.25 -2.21
C ARG A 37 4.74 -13.30 -1.16
N ALA A 38 4.69 -12.93 0.11
CA ALA A 38 4.28 -13.84 1.18
C ALA A 38 2.74 -13.94 1.30
N LEU A 39 1.98 -13.05 0.66
CA LEU A 39 0.51 -13.09 0.66
C LEU A 39 -0.02 -14.12 -0.35
N PRO A 40 -1.16 -14.77 -0.05
CA PRO A 40 -1.79 -15.70 -0.98
C PRO A 40 -2.39 -14.99 -2.20
N ASP A 41 -2.53 -15.74 -3.30
CA ASP A 41 -3.23 -15.29 -4.51
C ASP A 41 -4.69 -14.97 -4.18
N SER A 42 -5.27 -13.97 -4.85
CA SER A 42 -6.70 -13.62 -4.77
C SER A 42 -7.23 -13.39 -3.35
N PHE A 43 -6.36 -12.97 -2.44
CA PHE A 43 -6.63 -12.77 -1.02
C PHE A 43 -7.35 -11.45 -0.71
N ALA A 44 -6.87 -10.34 -1.29
CA ALA A 44 -7.31 -9.01 -0.90
C ALA A 44 -8.61 -8.60 -1.63
N LYS A 45 -9.63 -8.21 -0.87
CA LYS A 45 -10.87 -7.63 -1.44
C LYS A 45 -10.73 -6.14 -1.79
N LEU A 46 -9.87 -5.42 -1.08
CA LEU A 46 -9.57 -4.02 -1.36
C LEU A 46 -8.09 -3.79 -1.14
N ILE A 47 -7.45 -3.16 -2.11
CA ILE A 47 -6.09 -2.65 -2.00
C ILE A 47 -6.17 -1.13 -2.14
N ILE A 48 -5.55 -0.41 -1.19
CA ILE A 48 -5.37 1.04 -1.27
C ILE A 48 -3.87 1.30 -1.26
N THR A 49 -3.37 2.00 -2.27
CA THR A 49 -1.93 2.24 -2.40
C THR A 49 -1.62 3.65 -2.89
N SER A 50 -0.51 4.20 -2.40
CA SER A 50 0.06 5.49 -2.80
C SER A 50 1.57 5.33 -3.04
N PRO A 51 1.97 4.65 -4.12
CA PRO A 51 3.37 4.38 -4.40
C PRO A 51 4.14 5.68 -4.72
N PRO A 52 5.48 5.64 -4.74
CA PRO A 52 6.26 6.75 -5.29
C PRO A 52 5.85 7.01 -6.74
N TYR A 53 5.75 8.27 -7.17
CA TYR A 53 5.19 8.67 -8.48
C TYR A 53 6.24 9.15 -9.48
N ASN A 54 7.51 9.16 -9.11
CA ASN A 54 8.61 9.67 -9.94
C ASN A 54 8.37 11.11 -10.44
N VAL A 55 7.74 11.95 -9.61
CA VAL A 55 7.41 13.35 -9.90
C VAL A 55 8.38 14.33 -9.22
N GLY A 56 9.51 13.83 -8.73
CA GLY A 56 10.58 14.66 -8.17
C GLY A 56 10.22 15.31 -6.83
N LYS A 57 9.37 14.67 -6.02
CA LYS A 57 9.15 15.08 -4.62
C LYS A 57 10.46 15.05 -3.84
N VAL A 58 10.53 15.74 -2.70
CA VAL A 58 11.75 15.86 -1.85
C VAL A 58 12.36 14.49 -1.46
N TYR A 59 11.56 13.41 -1.52
CA TYR A 59 11.97 12.04 -1.21
C TYR A 59 12.22 11.16 -2.44
N GLU A 60 11.95 11.68 -3.64
CA GLU A 60 12.08 10.96 -4.92
C GLU A 60 13.26 11.56 -5.71
N LYS A 61 14.24 10.73 -6.06
CA LYS A 61 15.15 11.10 -7.15
C LYS A 61 14.37 10.90 -8.45
N ALA A 62 14.11 11.97 -9.19
CA ALA A 62 13.58 11.85 -10.55
C ALA A 62 14.55 10.97 -11.35
N THR A 63 14.11 9.75 -11.67
CA THR A 63 14.88 8.79 -12.46
C THR A 63 14.28 8.70 -13.86
N LYS A 64 15.02 8.09 -14.78
CA LYS A 64 14.47 7.81 -16.11
C LYS A 64 13.20 6.99 -15.94
N LEU A 65 12.14 7.31 -16.68
CA LEU A 65 10.87 6.59 -16.63
C LEU A 65 11.04 5.07 -16.68
N THR A 66 11.98 4.58 -17.50
CA THR A 66 12.30 3.15 -17.62
C THR A 66 12.79 2.52 -16.32
N GLN A 67 13.58 3.25 -15.51
CA GLN A 67 14.06 2.79 -14.22
C GLN A 67 12.94 2.78 -13.18
N TYR A 68 12.09 3.82 -13.19
CA TYR A 68 10.89 3.85 -12.36
C TYR A 68 9.95 2.69 -12.66
N LEU A 69 9.59 2.48 -13.93
CA LEU A 69 8.76 1.36 -14.35
C LEU A 69 9.38 0.02 -13.97
N ALA A 70 10.69 -0.16 -14.17
CA ALA A 70 11.38 -1.38 -13.75
C ALA A 70 11.32 -1.63 -12.23
N SER A 71 11.26 -0.57 -11.41
CA SER A 71 11.13 -0.69 -9.96
C SER A 71 9.70 -1.00 -9.50
N ILE A 72 8.68 -0.48 -10.17
CA ILE A 72 7.29 -0.60 -9.72
C ILE A 72 6.52 -1.75 -10.37
N ASN A 73 6.88 -2.16 -11.58
CA ASN A 73 6.21 -3.27 -12.28
C ASN A 73 6.15 -4.56 -11.44
N PRO A 74 7.24 -5.02 -10.77
CA PRO A 74 7.16 -6.21 -9.93
C PRO A 74 6.15 -6.06 -8.77
N VAL A 75 6.01 -4.86 -8.22
CA VAL A 75 5.01 -4.57 -7.18
C VAL A 75 3.61 -4.64 -7.77
N VAL A 76 3.40 -4.05 -8.95
CA VAL A 76 2.11 -4.10 -9.66
C VAL A 76 1.70 -5.54 -9.96
N ASP A 77 2.62 -6.38 -10.43
CA ASP A 77 2.37 -7.79 -10.72
C ASP A 77 1.88 -8.53 -9.46
N GLU A 78 2.51 -8.29 -8.32
CA GLU A 78 2.10 -8.87 -7.04
C GLU A 78 0.76 -8.31 -6.53
N LEU A 79 0.48 -7.02 -6.72
CA LEU A 79 -0.83 -6.44 -6.39
C LEU A 79 -1.95 -7.09 -7.22
N VAL A 80 -1.70 -7.36 -8.51
CA VAL A 80 -2.64 -8.07 -9.40
C VAL A 80 -2.82 -9.53 -9.00
N ARG A 81 -1.74 -10.21 -8.57
CA ARG A 81 -1.83 -11.60 -8.07
C ARG A 81 -2.64 -11.68 -6.77
N VAL A 82 -2.40 -10.75 -5.85
CA VAL A 82 -2.99 -10.76 -4.49
C VAL A 82 -4.43 -10.27 -4.49
N ILE A 83 -4.84 -9.37 -5.38
CA ILE A 83 -6.22 -8.90 -5.43
C ILE A 83 -7.17 -10.01 -5.90
N SER A 84 -8.30 -10.15 -5.20
CA SER A 84 -9.37 -11.08 -5.56
C SER A 84 -10.00 -10.71 -6.91
N PRO A 85 -10.55 -11.67 -7.68
CA PRO A 85 -11.27 -11.38 -8.93
C PRO A 85 -12.48 -10.44 -8.75
N GLU A 86 -13.09 -10.41 -7.57
CA GLU A 86 -14.16 -9.46 -7.21
C GLU A 86 -13.65 -8.26 -6.39
N GLY A 87 -12.33 -8.10 -6.28
CA GLY A 87 -11.70 -7.05 -5.50
C GLY A 87 -11.64 -5.69 -6.21
N SER A 88 -11.22 -4.66 -5.47
CA SER A 88 -10.99 -3.32 -6.01
C SER A 88 -9.59 -2.81 -5.65
N LEU A 89 -8.97 -2.07 -6.59
CA LEU A 89 -7.69 -1.40 -6.39
C LEU A 89 -7.89 0.11 -6.46
N CYS A 90 -7.63 0.79 -5.34
CA CYS A 90 -7.58 2.24 -5.26
C CYS A 90 -6.11 2.68 -5.34
N TRP A 91 -5.74 3.19 -6.51
CA TRP A 91 -4.39 3.71 -6.77
C TRP A 91 -4.41 5.23 -6.70
N GLN A 92 -3.77 5.80 -5.69
CA GLN A 92 -3.56 7.24 -5.66
C GLN A 92 -2.56 7.60 -6.78
N VAL A 93 -2.83 8.67 -7.52
CA VAL A 93 -1.91 9.22 -8.52
C VAL A 93 -1.46 10.61 -8.08
N GLY A 94 -0.23 10.98 -8.40
CA GLY A 94 0.26 12.35 -8.35
C GLY A 94 0.15 13.00 -9.72
N ASN A 95 -0.08 14.31 -9.78
CA ASN A 95 0.03 15.05 -11.02
C ASN A 95 1.50 15.42 -11.29
N TYR A 96 1.91 15.38 -12.56
CA TYR A 96 3.20 15.91 -12.96
C TYR A 96 3.09 17.43 -13.09
N VAL A 97 4.04 18.17 -12.48
CA VAL A 97 4.05 19.62 -12.53
C VAL A 97 5.38 20.10 -13.11
N GLU A 98 5.32 20.85 -14.21
CA GLU A 98 6.49 21.48 -14.84
C GLU A 98 6.21 22.97 -15.06
N ASN A 99 7.09 23.85 -14.57
CA ASN A 99 6.95 25.30 -14.65
C ASN A 99 5.61 25.90 -14.15
N GLY A 100 4.96 25.22 -13.20
CA GLY A 100 3.68 25.64 -12.64
C GLY A 100 2.45 25.16 -13.43
N GLU A 101 2.65 24.41 -14.51
CA GLU A 101 1.59 23.74 -15.26
C GLU A 101 1.46 22.27 -14.84
N VAL A 102 0.23 21.76 -14.87
CA VAL A 102 -0.13 20.40 -14.47
C VAL A 102 -0.42 19.57 -15.73
N PHE A 103 0.20 18.39 -15.83
CA PHE A 103 0.03 17.44 -16.94
C PHE A 103 -0.54 16.11 -16.44
#